data_AF-D3LCN2-F1
#
_entry.id   AF-D3LCN2-F1
#
_cell.length_a   1.000
_cell.length_b   1.000
_cell.length_c   1.000
_cell.angle_alpha   90.00
_cell.angle_beta   90.00
_cell.angle_gamma   90.00
#
_symmetry.space_group_name_H-M   'P 1'
#
loop_
_entity.id
_entity.type
_entity.pdbx_description
1 polymer ?
#
loop_
_entity_poly.entity_id
_entity_poly.type
_entity_poly.pdbx_seq_one_letter_code
_entity_poly.pdbx_strand_id
1 'polypeptide(L)' 'MWGVDFDGQPNILDVYVRNLRSKIDTPNQPKLIHTVRGVGYMLSEHVAE' A
#
# COMPACT_ATOMS: atom_id res chain seq x y z
N MET A 1 -1.19 8.74 -16.45
CA MET A 1 -1.41 8.50 -15.02
C MET A 1 -0.22 7.66 -14.54
N TRP A 2 0.91 8.17 -14.05
CA TRP A 2 1.50 9.50 -13.96
C TRP A 2 2.58 9.64 -15.04
N GLY A 3 2.83 10.87 -15.52
CA GLY A 3 3.87 11.10 -16.53
C GLY A 3 5.25 10.76 -15.97
N VAL A 4 6.19 10.45 -16.85
CA VAL A 4 7.62 10.17 -16.57
C VAL A 4 8.33 11.26 -15.74
N ASP A 5 7.67 12.40 -15.51
CA ASP A 5 8.12 13.55 -14.71
C ASP A 5 7.55 13.59 -13.28
N PHE A 6 7.21 12.44 -12.67
CA PHE A 6 6.90 12.43 -11.24
C PHE A 6 8.21 12.47 -10.42
N ASP A 7 8.72 13.67 -10.17
CA ASP A 7 9.78 13.97 -9.19
C ASP A 7 9.27 13.82 -7.74
N GLY A 8 8.35 12.88 -7.52
CA GLY A 8 7.81 12.64 -6.20
C GLY A 8 8.84 11.94 -5.36
N GLN A 9 9.01 12.46 -4.15
CA GLN A 9 9.83 11.84 -3.12
C GLN A 9 9.47 10.35 -3.05
N PRO A 10 10.46 9.43 -3.10
CA PRO A 10 10.21 7.99 -3.15
C PRO A 10 9.34 7.48 -1.99
N ASN A 11 9.24 8.27 -0.92
CA ASN A 11 8.50 7.98 0.30
C ASN A 11 7.04 8.44 0.28
N ILE A 12 6.57 9.19 -0.74
CA ILE A 12 5.20 9.70 -0.74
C ILE A 12 4.18 8.56 -0.84
N LEU A 13 4.53 7.49 -1.57
CA LEU A 13 3.72 6.29 -1.70
C LEU A 13 3.51 5.61 -0.33
N ASP A 14 4.56 5.51 0.50
CA ASP A 14 4.45 4.97 1.86
C ASP A 14 3.48 5.78 2.72
N VAL A 15 3.48 7.11 2.61
CA VAL A 15 2.56 7.98 3.33
C VAL A 15 1.11 7.73 2.90
N TYR A 16 0.86 7.63 1.60
CA TYR A 16 -0.47 7.32 1.08
C TYR A 16 -0.94 5.92 1.48
N VAL A 17 -0.08 4.92 1.37
CA VAL A 17 -0.39 3.54 1.78
C VAL A 17 -0.67 3.47 3.27
N ARG A 18 0.10 4.18 4.10
CA ARG A 18 -0.12 4.25 5.56
C ARG A 18 -1.45 4.92 5.90
N ASN A 19 -1.75 6.05 5.27
CA ASN A 19 -3.02 6.75 5.46
C ASN A 19 -4.20 5.90 5.00
N LEU A 20 -4.05 5.15 3.91
CA LEU A 20 -5.08 4.26 3.40
C LEU A 20 -5.33 3.10 4.36
N ARG A 21 -4.27 2.41 4.81
CA ARG A 21 -4.36 1.37 5.85
C ARG A 21 -5.07 1.89 7.10
N SER A 22 -4.73 3.07 7.59
CA SER A 22 -5.41 3.63 8.77
C SER A 22 -6.91 3.91 8.57
N LYS A 23 -7.38 4.06 7.32
CA LYS A 23 -8.79 4.29 7.00
C LYS A 23 -9.56 3.00 6.74
N ILE A 24 -8.90 1.96 6.22
CA ILE A 24 -9.56 0.72 5.77
C ILE A 24 -9.26 -0.50 6.65
N ASP A 25 -8.06 -0.60 7.25
CA ASP A 25 -7.73 -1.69 8.18
C ASP A 25 -8.42 -1.40 9.51
N THR A 26 -9.52 -2.10 9.77
CA THR A 26 -10.11 -2.17 11.11
C THR A 26 -9.52 -3.36 11.87
N PRO A 27 -9.40 -3.30 13.20
CA PRO A 27 -8.76 -4.34 14.00
C PRO A 27 -9.43 -5.72 13.90
N ASN A 28 -10.64 -5.80 13.34
CA ASN A 28 -11.42 -7.03 13.21
C ASN A 28 -11.56 -7.49 11.75
N GLN A 29 -10.81 -6.91 10.81
CA GLN A 29 -10.82 -7.26 9.39
C GLN A 29 -9.42 -7.72 8.92
N PRO A 30 -9.37 -8.64 7.94
CA PRO A 30 -8.10 -9.05 7.35
C PRO A 30 -7.42 -7.86 6.69
N LYS A 31 -6.09 -7.77 6.85
CA LYS A 31 -5.31 -6.70 6.23
C LYS A 31 -5.42 -6.81 4.72
N LEU A 32 -5.88 -5.75 4.07
CA LEU A 32 -6.08 -5.75 2.63
C LEU A 32 -4.79 -5.41 1.87
N ILE A 33 -3.92 -4.57 2.44
CA ILE A 33 -2.71 -4.09 1.75
C ILE A 33 -1.48 -4.78 2.30
N HIS A 34 -0.83 -5.59 1.48
CA HIS A 34 0.40 -6.33 1.78
C HIS A 34 1.60 -5.68 1.12
N THR A 35 2.76 -5.70 1.79
CA THR A 35 4.01 -5.17 1.25
C THR A 35 4.86 -6.33 0.73
N VAL A 36 5.12 -6.35 -0.58
CA VAL A 36 5.94 -7.37 -1.25
C VAL A 36 7.30 -6.75 -1.57
N ARG A 37 8.34 -7.20 -0.87
CA ARG A 37 9.70 -6.69 -1.05
C ARG A 37 10.16 -6.88 -2.50
N GLY A 38 10.71 -5.82 -3.09
CA GLY A 38 11.21 -5.82 -4.47
C GLY A 38 10.13 -5.71 -5.56
N VAL A 39 8.84 -5.67 -5.19
CA VAL A 39 7.72 -5.57 -6.15
C VAL A 39 6.84 -4.37 -5.86
N GLY A 40 6.53 -4.08 -4.59
CA GLY A 40 5.69 -2.96 -4.19
C GLY A 40 4.61 -3.37 -3.18
N TYR A 41 3.38 -2.92 -3.40
CA TYR A 41 2.23 -3.26 -2.54
C TYR A 41 1.21 -4.08 -3.33
N MET A 42 0.60 -5.05 -2.67
CA MET A 42 -0.44 -5.91 -3.23
C MET A 42 -1.72 -5.77 -2.41
N LEU A 43 -2.85 -5.72 -3.08
CA LEU A 43 -4.17 -5.79 -2.45
C LEU A 43 -4.62 -7.25 -2.44
N SER A 44 -4.80 -7.84 -1.26
CA SER A 44 -5.32 -9.20 -1.07
C SER A 44 -6.05 -9.31 0.25
N GLU A 45 -7.23 -9.93 0.24
CA GLU A 45 -7.98 -10.29 1.46
C GLU A 45 -7.44 -11.58 2.12
N HIS A 46 -6.73 -12.40 1.34
CA HIS A 46 -6.11 -13.63 1.81
C HIS A 46 -4.65 -13.37 2.17
N VAL A 47 -4.27 -13.73 3.40
CA VAL A 47 -2.87 -13.88 3.77
C VAL A 47 -2.33 -15.03 2.93
N ALA A 48 -1.39 -14.74 2.02
CA ALA A 48 -0.70 -15.80 1.28
C ALA A 48 0.04 -16.68 2.30
N GLU A 49 -0.36 -17.94 2.38
CA GLU A 49 0.26 -18.99 3.20
C GLU A 49 1.65 -19.38 2.67
#